data_AF-Q1Q1E5-F1
#
_entry.id   AF-Q1Q1E5-F1
#
_cell.length_a   1.000
_cell.length_b   1.000
_cell.length_c   1.000
_cell.angle_alpha   90.00
_cell.angle_beta   90.00
_cell.angle_gamma   90.00
#
_symmetry.space_group_name_H-M   'P 1'
#
loop_
_entity.id
_entity.type
_entity.pdbx_description
1 polymer ?
#
loop_
_entity_poly.entity_id
_entity_poly.type
_entity_poly.pdbx_seq_one_letter_code
_entity_poly.pdbx_strand_id
1 'polypeptide(L)'
;MNSKNTHFKKTNLFLSIIFCMLSFHISGAIRAETYEDGKIKVRHKELSIKTNRGSVQFNHPYEMNSDVIGNVLSQIYFEEKGLLKKSTSVNVFQDDEISRLVPLIIQAFSVATPAQVIEVVSYSGRPFFADKQNYCVMFMRDSRLNIVFSRVQKFQTYSDLVSEKKGMGTAKEDPTKIKGSRFWALLPAYGQAFEPGHKNWLVINISDETYQRPEIKKPDISESDKSDFYNQLQKKEKVGSNIHSSSGYQQVEPGANVVQRESKIKAKLLILRELLNDGILLQEDYDYKKEMLLNNGMNDMDIKNQLREIKDLLKEGLITEEDHSRKKKALLDLF
;
A
#
# COMPACT_ATOMS: atom_id res chain seq x y z
N MET A 1 77.62 24.40 13.57
CA MET A 1 76.90 23.12 13.77
C MET A 1 75.46 23.33 13.39
N ASN A 2 75.12 22.94 12.16
CA ASN A 2 73.92 23.34 11.46
C ASN A 2 73.08 22.10 11.14
N SER A 3 71.75 22.29 11.18
CA SER A 3 70.76 21.56 10.39
C SER A 3 70.63 20.04 10.59
N LYS A 4 69.95 19.61 11.67
CA LYS A 4 69.26 18.30 11.71
C LYS A 4 68.10 18.33 12.71
N ASN A 5 67.04 19.11 12.48
CA ASN A 5 65.79 18.88 13.23
C ASN A 5 64.49 19.45 12.63
N THR A 6 64.50 19.85 11.36
CA THR A 6 63.30 20.39 10.69
C THR A 6 62.66 19.41 9.70
N HIS A 7 63.31 18.27 9.41
CA HIS A 7 62.81 17.30 8.42
C HIS A 7 61.85 16.25 9.00
N PHE A 8 61.89 15.99 10.32
CA PHE A 8 61.05 14.96 10.97
C PHE A 8 59.64 15.41 11.35
N LYS A 9 59.40 16.73 11.46
CA LYS A 9 58.06 17.27 11.76
C LYS A 9 57.21 17.46 10.49
N LYS A 10 57.82 17.72 9.34
CA LYS A 10 57.09 17.90 8.06
C LYS A 10 56.61 16.58 7.46
N THR A 11 57.35 15.49 7.60
CA THR A 11 56.93 14.15 7.11
C THR A 11 55.73 13.58 7.88
N ASN A 12 55.64 13.81 9.19
CA ASN A 12 54.49 13.37 9.99
C ASN A 12 53.23 14.21 9.73
N LEU A 13 53.35 15.48 9.36
CA LEU A 13 52.21 16.32 9.00
C LEU A 13 51.62 15.93 7.63
N PHE A 14 52.48 15.62 6.65
CA PHE A 14 52.03 15.20 5.32
C PHE A 14 51.40 13.80 5.30
N LEU A 15 51.90 12.83 6.08
CA LEU A 15 51.25 11.52 6.20
C LEU A 15 49.87 11.61 6.87
N SER A 16 49.71 12.49 7.88
CA SER A 16 48.44 12.68 8.57
C SER A 16 47.39 13.36 7.68
N ILE A 17 47.81 14.31 6.83
CA ILE A 17 46.91 14.95 5.86
C ILE A 17 46.53 13.98 4.72
N ILE A 18 47.43 13.10 4.27
CA ILE A 18 47.09 12.08 3.28
C ILE A 18 46.15 11.02 3.87
N PHE A 19 46.32 10.64 5.15
CA PHE A 19 45.38 9.74 5.84
C PHE A 19 44.01 10.39 6.09
N CYS A 20 43.96 11.70 6.37
CA CYS A 20 42.70 12.45 6.42
C CYS A 20 42.06 12.58 5.03
N MET A 21 42.80 12.87 3.96
CA MET A 21 42.23 13.05 2.63
C MET A 21 41.77 11.71 1.99
N LEU A 22 42.33 10.57 2.41
CA LEU A 22 41.84 9.24 2.03
C LEU A 22 40.65 8.74 2.88
N SER A 23 40.38 9.34 4.04
CA SER A 23 39.19 9.04 4.85
C SER A 23 37.98 9.93 4.54
N PHE A 24 38.13 10.90 3.64
CA PHE A 24 37.05 11.78 3.19
C PHE A 24 36.48 11.44 1.80
N HIS A 25 36.80 10.28 1.22
CA HIS A 25 36.19 9.84 -0.03
C HIS A 25 35.28 8.62 0.19
N ILE A 26 33.98 8.92 0.13
CA ILE A 26 32.85 8.01 -0.11
C ILE A 26 32.33 7.28 1.14
N SER A 27 31.58 8.00 1.97
CA SER A 27 30.42 7.41 2.69
C SER A 27 29.35 8.49 2.94
N GLY A 28 29.11 9.30 1.92
CA GLY A 28 27.90 10.09 1.76
C GLY A 28 27.17 9.65 0.50
N ALA A 29 27.12 8.33 0.23
CA ALA A 29 26.12 7.83 -0.70
C ALA A 29 24.78 8.23 -0.08
N ILE A 30 24.04 9.10 -0.76
CA ILE A 30 22.69 9.49 -0.40
C ILE A 30 21.88 8.20 -0.43
N ARG A 31 21.87 7.47 0.68
CA ARG A 31 21.03 6.29 0.88
C ARG A 31 19.65 6.86 1.04
N ALA A 32 18.81 6.67 0.03
CA ALA A 32 17.39 6.91 0.20
C ALA A 32 16.92 5.97 1.32
N GLU A 33 16.71 6.50 2.52
CA GLU A 33 16.12 5.74 3.64
C GLU A 33 14.66 5.36 3.36
N THR A 34 14.08 5.94 2.31
CA THR A 34 12.69 5.79 1.91
C THR A 34 12.58 5.77 0.38
N TYR A 35 11.89 4.77 -0.13
CA TYR A 35 11.58 4.53 -1.54
C TYR A 35 10.05 4.54 -1.69
N GLU A 36 9.53 5.31 -2.63
CA GLU A 36 8.09 5.52 -2.77
C GLU A 36 7.65 5.38 -4.22
N ASP A 37 6.48 4.78 -4.41
CA ASP A 37 5.72 4.83 -5.65
C ASP A 37 4.25 5.08 -5.30
N GLY A 38 3.78 6.31 -5.52
CA GLY A 38 2.44 6.75 -5.14
C GLY A 38 2.19 6.62 -3.64
N LYS A 39 1.30 5.71 -3.24
CA LYS A 39 0.99 5.42 -1.83
C LYS A 39 1.88 4.31 -1.22
N ILE A 40 2.61 3.57 -2.04
CA ILE A 40 3.48 2.50 -1.57
C ILE A 40 4.76 3.14 -1.03
N LYS A 41 5.18 2.72 0.17
CA LYS A 41 6.38 3.20 0.84
C LYS A 41 7.20 2.02 1.35
N VAL A 42 8.48 2.00 1.02
CA VAL A 42 9.47 1.04 1.51
C VAL A 42 10.58 1.82 2.18
N ARG A 43 10.95 1.48 3.43
CA ARG A 43 11.89 2.29 4.22
C ARG A 43 12.82 1.43 5.04
N HIS A 44 14.01 1.95 5.35
CA HIS A 44 14.87 1.35 6.37
C HIS A 44 14.42 1.78 7.76
N LYS A 45 14.40 0.84 8.70
CA LYS A 45 14.07 1.11 10.10
C LYS A 45 15.00 0.32 11.00
N GLU A 46 15.66 0.99 11.95
CA GLU A 46 16.40 0.29 12.99
C GLU A 46 15.42 -0.40 13.95
N LEU A 47 15.56 -1.71 14.11
CA LEU A 47 14.67 -2.49 14.96
C LEU A 47 15.41 -3.67 15.58
N SER A 48 15.53 -3.65 16.90
CA SER A 48 16.09 -4.77 17.66
C SER A 48 15.05 -5.86 17.87
N ILE A 49 15.21 -6.98 17.15
CA ILE A 49 14.30 -8.11 17.22
C ILE A 49 14.86 -9.18 18.14
N LYS A 50 14.05 -9.66 19.09
CA LYS A 50 14.36 -10.81 19.94
C LYS A 50 13.37 -11.93 19.65
N THR A 51 13.90 -13.13 19.48
CA THR A 51 13.14 -14.37 19.37
C THR A 51 13.44 -15.26 20.56
N ASN A 52 12.75 -16.39 20.66
CA ASN A 52 13.07 -17.43 21.65
C ASN A 52 14.52 -17.94 21.51
N ARG A 53 15.17 -17.72 20.36
CA ARG A 53 16.55 -18.11 20.07
C ARG A 53 17.58 -17.01 20.37
N GLY A 54 17.14 -15.85 20.87
CA GLY A 54 17.99 -14.71 21.18
C GLY A 54 17.78 -13.50 20.27
N SER A 55 18.73 -12.56 20.31
CA SER A 55 18.74 -11.39 19.43
C SER A 55 18.94 -11.82 17.98
N VAL A 56 18.20 -11.20 17.07
CA VAL A 56 18.37 -11.44 15.64
C VAL A 56 19.43 -10.51 15.09
N GLN A 57 20.36 -11.06 14.32
CA GLN A 57 21.26 -10.30 13.46
C GLN A 57 20.79 -10.50 12.01
N PHE A 58 20.68 -9.41 11.25
CA PHE A 58 20.16 -9.50 9.89
C PHE A 58 21.28 -9.75 8.87
N ASN A 59 21.02 -10.65 7.92
CA ASN A 59 21.91 -10.93 6.78
C ASN A 59 21.69 -9.84 5.69
N HIS A 60 22.04 -8.60 6.02
CA HIS A 60 21.97 -7.45 5.11
C HIS A 60 23.36 -6.82 4.87
N PRO A 61 23.58 -6.17 3.72
CA PRO A 61 22.69 -6.08 2.56
C PRO A 61 22.48 -7.45 1.88
N TYR A 62 21.44 -7.57 1.06
CA TYR A 62 21.12 -8.80 0.34
C TYR A 62 20.64 -8.50 -1.08
N GLU A 63 21.27 -9.13 -2.07
CA GLU A 63 20.84 -9.02 -3.47
C GLU A 63 19.71 -10.00 -3.76
N MET A 64 18.54 -9.49 -4.08
CA MET A 64 17.35 -10.28 -4.37
C MET A 64 17.12 -10.41 -5.87
N ASN A 65 16.73 -11.61 -6.30
CA ASN A 65 16.24 -11.82 -7.66
C ASN A 65 14.78 -11.33 -7.77
N SER A 66 14.49 -10.55 -8.82
CA SER A 66 13.19 -9.94 -9.04
C SER A 66 12.05 -10.95 -9.18
N ASP A 67 12.24 -11.98 -9.99
CA ASP A 67 11.22 -13.00 -10.25
C ASP A 67 10.93 -13.81 -8.99
N VAL A 68 11.97 -14.15 -8.23
CA VAL A 68 11.85 -14.88 -6.95
C VAL A 68 11.01 -14.08 -5.95
N ILE A 69 11.27 -12.77 -5.80
CA ILE A 69 10.49 -11.94 -4.87
C ILE A 69 9.06 -11.73 -5.35
N GLY A 70 8.84 -11.54 -6.66
CA GLY A 70 7.50 -11.51 -7.24
C GLY A 70 6.70 -12.77 -6.90
N ASN A 71 7.30 -13.94 -7.15
CA ASN A 71 6.71 -15.24 -6.86
C ASN A 71 6.45 -15.47 -5.37
N VAL A 72 7.35 -15.02 -4.49
CA VAL A 72 7.14 -15.10 -3.05
C VAL A 72 5.92 -14.27 -2.65
N LEU A 73 5.84 -13.01 -3.08
CA LEU A 73 4.73 -12.12 -2.73
C LEU A 73 3.39 -12.59 -3.30
N SER A 74 3.38 -13.15 -4.53
CA SER A 74 2.18 -13.71 -5.17
C SER A 74 1.68 -15.01 -4.53
N GLN A 75 2.46 -15.59 -3.60
CA GLN A 75 2.11 -16.81 -2.87
C GLN A 75 1.89 -16.59 -1.36
N ILE A 76 1.69 -15.35 -0.93
CA ILE A 76 1.28 -15.07 0.45
C ILE A 76 -0.25 -14.95 0.49
N TYR A 77 -0.88 -15.89 1.20
CA TYR A 77 -2.33 -15.95 1.33
C TYR A 77 -2.77 -15.67 2.77
N PHE A 78 -3.98 -15.15 2.89
CA PHE A 78 -4.65 -14.97 4.16
C PHE A 78 -6.14 -15.28 4.05
N GLU A 79 -6.75 -15.48 5.21
CA GLU A 79 -8.19 -15.52 5.39
C GLU A 79 -8.65 -14.42 6.34
N GLU A 80 -9.81 -13.82 6.06
CA GLU A 80 -10.52 -12.95 6.99
C GLU A 80 -11.26 -13.80 8.03
N LYS A 81 -11.15 -13.45 9.31
CA LYS A 81 -11.85 -14.09 10.42
C LYS A 81 -13.13 -13.32 10.75
N GLY A 82 -14.28 -13.98 10.73
CA GLY A 82 -15.57 -13.40 11.09
C GLY A 82 -16.65 -14.46 11.32
N LEU A 83 -17.65 -14.13 12.15
CA LEU A 83 -18.68 -15.08 12.64
C LEU A 83 -19.62 -15.64 11.55
N LEU A 84 -19.67 -15.03 10.35
CA LEU A 84 -20.66 -15.35 9.31
C LEU A 84 -20.06 -15.52 7.89
N LYS A 85 -18.74 -15.45 7.71
CA LYS A 85 -18.11 -15.43 6.39
C LYS A 85 -17.53 -16.80 6.05
N LYS A 86 -17.90 -17.38 4.90
CA LYS A 86 -17.16 -18.53 4.32
C LYS A 86 -15.71 -18.06 4.09
N SER A 87 -14.76 -18.67 4.79
CA SER A 87 -13.33 -18.38 4.63
C SER A 87 -12.93 -18.68 3.18
N THR A 88 -12.68 -17.63 2.41
CA THR A 88 -12.06 -17.73 1.09
C THR A 88 -10.64 -17.23 1.27
N SER A 89 -9.65 -18.05 0.96
CA SER A 89 -8.25 -17.62 0.96
C SER A 89 -8.03 -16.61 -0.15
N VAL A 90 -7.44 -15.45 0.18
CA VAL A 90 -7.12 -14.39 -0.79
C VAL A 90 -5.64 -14.08 -0.69
N ASN A 91 -5.04 -13.67 -1.80
CA ASN A 91 -3.69 -13.13 -1.83
C ASN A 91 -3.58 -11.87 -0.98
N VAL A 92 -2.49 -11.74 -0.20
CA VAL A 92 -2.19 -10.53 0.57
C VAL A 92 -1.89 -9.36 -0.36
N PHE A 93 -1.00 -9.59 -1.33
CA PHE A 93 -0.59 -8.61 -2.34
C PHE A 93 -1.23 -8.93 -3.69
N GLN A 94 -1.71 -7.92 -4.40
CA GLN A 94 -2.28 -8.05 -5.75
C GLN A 94 -1.20 -7.91 -6.84
N ASP A 95 -1.44 -8.41 -8.05
CA ASP A 95 -0.42 -8.42 -9.12
C ASP A 95 0.09 -7.01 -9.49
N ASP A 96 -0.80 -6.01 -9.54
CA ASP A 96 -0.45 -4.62 -9.79
C ASP A 96 0.37 -4.01 -8.62
N GLU A 97 -0.01 -4.35 -7.39
CA GLU A 97 0.72 -3.97 -6.18
C GLU A 97 2.13 -4.61 -6.14
N ILE A 98 2.25 -5.89 -6.50
CA ILE A 98 3.51 -6.63 -6.58
C ILE A 98 4.45 -5.98 -7.60
N SER A 99 3.95 -5.66 -8.79
CA SER A 99 4.76 -5.06 -9.87
C SER A 99 5.45 -3.75 -9.45
N ARG A 100 4.84 -3.01 -8.51
CA ARG A 100 5.36 -1.76 -7.95
C ARG A 100 6.21 -1.98 -6.70
N LEU A 101 5.88 -2.97 -5.88
CA LEU A 101 6.61 -3.31 -4.66
C LEU A 101 7.98 -3.93 -4.93
N VAL A 102 8.06 -4.87 -5.87
CA VAL A 102 9.27 -5.66 -6.15
C VAL A 102 10.51 -4.77 -6.38
N PRO A 103 10.52 -3.77 -7.28
CA PRO A 103 11.71 -2.94 -7.49
C PRO A 103 12.13 -2.16 -6.24
N LEU A 104 11.17 -1.65 -5.45
CA LEU A 104 11.45 -0.90 -4.22
C LEU A 104 12.05 -1.80 -3.13
N ILE A 105 11.53 -3.03 -3.00
CA ILE A 105 12.04 -4.03 -2.05
C ILE A 105 13.47 -4.42 -2.40
N ILE A 106 13.75 -4.76 -3.67
CA ILE A 106 15.11 -5.12 -4.12
C ILE A 106 16.08 -3.99 -3.80
N GLN A 107 15.72 -2.75 -4.13
CA GLN A 107 16.56 -1.59 -3.87
C GLN A 107 16.84 -1.43 -2.36
N ALA A 108 15.81 -1.55 -1.53
CA ALA A 108 15.95 -1.42 -0.09
C ALA A 108 16.85 -2.51 0.52
N PHE A 109 16.67 -3.78 0.13
CA PHE A 109 17.50 -4.89 0.62
C PHE A 109 18.97 -4.77 0.17
N SER A 110 19.24 -4.22 -1.03
CA SER A 110 20.60 -4.09 -1.57
C SER A 110 21.51 -3.13 -0.79
N VAL A 111 20.94 -2.23 0.03
CA VAL A 111 21.70 -1.22 0.79
C VAL A 111 21.45 -1.24 2.30
N ALA A 112 20.55 -2.08 2.80
CA ALA A 112 20.23 -2.19 4.21
C ALA A 112 21.45 -2.57 5.05
N THR A 113 21.55 -2.03 6.26
CA THR A 113 22.58 -2.43 7.23
C THR A 113 22.12 -3.64 8.05
N PRO A 114 23.05 -4.38 8.70
CA PRO A 114 22.71 -5.50 9.60
C PRO A 114 21.82 -5.14 10.81
N ALA A 115 21.61 -3.85 11.08
CA ALA A 115 20.74 -3.35 12.17
C ALA A 115 19.37 -2.87 11.67
N GLN A 116 19.17 -2.81 10.35
CA GLN A 116 17.97 -2.28 9.74
C GLN A 116 17.07 -3.40 9.20
N VAL A 117 15.77 -3.25 9.43
CA VAL A 117 14.73 -3.98 8.71
C VAL A 117 14.20 -3.12 7.57
N ILE A 118 13.55 -3.77 6.60
CA ILE A 118 12.81 -3.12 5.53
C ILE A 118 11.34 -3.00 5.95
N GLU A 119 10.90 -1.80 6.29
CA GLU A 119 9.50 -1.49 6.55
C GLU A 119 8.75 -1.29 5.23
N VAL A 120 7.60 -1.96 5.07
CA VAL A 120 6.78 -1.90 3.85
C VAL A 120 5.35 -1.51 4.21
N VAL A 121 4.89 -0.40 3.61
CA VAL A 121 3.49 0.03 3.60
C VAL A 121 3.00 -0.03 2.16
N SER A 122 1.95 -0.78 1.93
CA SER A 122 1.34 -0.92 0.61
C SER A 122 -0.17 -1.01 0.72
N TYR A 123 -0.85 -0.89 -0.42
CA TYR A 123 -2.29 -0.81 -0.47
C TYR A 123 -2.76 -1.67 -1.64
N SER A 124 -3.58 -2.67 -1.32
CA SER A 124 -4.27 -3.47 -2.33
C SER A 124 -5.49 -2.69 -2.84
N GLY A 125 -5.56 -2.53 -4.17
CA GLY A 125 -6.59 -1.72 -4.82
C GLY A 125 -7.83 -2.51 -5.24
N ARG A 126 -9.00 -1.92 -5.01
CA ARG A 126 -10.20 -1.94 -5.88
C ARG A 126 -10.65 -0.47 -6.03
N PRO A 127 -11.47 -0.09 -7.03
CA PRO A 127 -11.69 1.33 -7.29
C PRO A 127 -12.38 2.02 -6.11
N PHE A 128 -11.69 3.02 -5.56
CA PHE A 128 -12.15 4.06 -4.63
C PHE A 128 -12.44 3.69 -3.16
N PHE A 129 -11.75 4.42 -2.25
CA PHE A 129 -11.91 4.51 -0.78
C PHE A 129 -11.90 3.21 0.04
N ALA A 130 -11.73 2.07 -0.61
CA ALA A 130 -11.53 0.77 -0.03
C ALA A 130 -10.05 0.35 -0.03
N ASP A 131 -9.12 1.31 0.00
CA ASP A 131 -7.69 0.99 0.08
C ASP A 131 -7.45 0.12 1.32
N LYS A 132 -7.10 -1.14 1.06
CA LYS A 132 -6.81 -2.13 2.08
C LYS A 132 -5.30 -2.10 2.30
N GLN A 133 -4.90 -1.56 3.45
CA GLN A 133 -3.51 -1.39 3.80
C GLN A 133 -2.88 -2.71 4.22
N ASN A 134 -1.71 -2.98 3.64
CA ASN A 134 -0.75 -3.97 4.08
C ASN A 134 0.39 -3.24 4.82
N TYR A 135 0.73 -3.69 6.02
CA TYR A 135 1.86 -3.15 6.79
C TYR A 135 2.67 -4.29 7.38
N CYS A 136 3.95 -4.36 7.00
CA CYS A 136 4.87 -5.38 7.47
C CYS A 136 6.31 -4.86 7.55
N VAL A 137 7.16 -5.61 8.25
CA VAL A 137 8.61 -5.48 8.17
C VAL A 137 9.21 -6.75 7.59
N MET A 138 10.26 -6.59 6.80
CA MET A 138 10.97 -7.66 6.12
C MET A 138 12.45 -7.63 6.47
N PHE A 139 13.09 -8.79 6.59
CA PHE A 139 14.54 -8.91 6.80
C PHE A 139 15.04 -10.30 6.45
N MET A 140 16.34 -10.41 6.15
CA MET A 140 17.00 -11.70 5.96
C MET A 140 17.58 -12.21 7.27
N ARG A 141 17.36 -13.50 7.57
CA ARG A 141 18.01 -14.22 8.68
C ARG A 141 18.29 -15.65 8.24
N ASP A 142 19.53 -16.10 8.39
CA ASP A 142 19.98 -17.46 8.04
C ASP A 142 19.59 -17.85 6.60
N SER A 143 19.76 -16.92 5.65
CA SER A 143 19.37 -17.05 4.24
C SER A 143 17.86 -17.26 4.00
N ARG A 144 17.02 -16.97 4.99
CA ARG A 144 15.56 -17.02 4.87
C ARG A 144 14.98 -15.62 4.94
N LEU A 145 13.99 -15.36 4.09
CA LEU A 145 13.23 -14.13 4.13
C LEU A 145 12.21 -14.21 5.26
N ASN A 146 12.24 -13.24 6.16
CA ASN A 146 11.28 -13.10 7.24
C ASN A 146 10.36 -11.94 6.90
N ILE A 147 9.05 -12.16 6.92
CA ILE A 147 8.03 -11.13 6.71
C ILE A 147 7.08 -11.13 7.91
N VAL A 148 7.02 -10.01 8.61
CA VAL A 148 6.24 -9.87 9.84
C VAL A 148 5.15 -8.84 9.66
N PHE A 149 3.90 -9.29 9.65
CA PHE A 149 2.73 -8.46 9.39
C PHE A 149 2.15 -7.88 10.67
N SER A 150 1.82 -6.58 10.65
CA SER A 150 0.89 -5.98 11.62
C SER A 150 -0.51 -5.86 11.01
N ARG A 151 -0.57 -5.53 9.71
CA ARG A 151 -1.82 -5.31 8.97
C ARG A 151 -1.77 -6.10 7.67
N VAL A 152 -2.85 -6.84 7.42
CA VAL A 152 -3.08 -7.58 6.18
C VAL A 152 -4.43 -7.13 5.67
N GLN A 153 -4.43 -6.51 4.49
CA GLN A 153 -5.60 -6.00 3.81
C GLN A 153 -6.60 -5.29 4.75
N LYS A 154 -6.10 -4.47 5.67
CA LYS A 154 -6.95 -3.80 6.65
C LYS A 154 -7.49 -2.51 6.03
N PHE A 155 -8.81 -2.29 6.08
CA PHE A 155 -9.37 -1.01 5.69
C PHE A 155 -8.71 0.10 6.51
N GLN A 156 -8.25 1.15 5.82
CA GLN A 156 -7.73 2.32 6.50
C GLN A 156 -8.87 3.00 7.26
N THR A 157 -8.74 3.11 8.58
CA THR A 157 -9.73 3.74 9.45
C THR A 157 -9.48 5.25 9.55
N TYR A 158 -10.48 6.01 9.99
CA TYR A 158 -10.34 7.43 10.30
C TYR A 158 -9.18 7.69 11.29
N SER A 159 -9.06 6.85 12.32
CA SER A 159 -7.99 6.95 13.31
C SER A 159 -6.59 6.75 12.72
N ASP A 160 -6.45 5.88 11.71
CA ASP A 160 -5.19 5.67 11.01
C ASP A 160 -4.79 6.92 10.21
N LEU A 161 -5.75 7.54 9.52
CA LEU A 161 -5.53 8.75 8.73
C LEU A 161 -5.22 9.98 9.59
N VAL A 162 -5.90 10.13 10.73
CA VAL A 162 -5.62 11.21 11.68
C VAL A 162 -4.23 11.03 12.30
N SER A 163 -3.83 9.79 12.60
CA SER A 163 -2.49 9.47 13.09
C SER A 163 -1.41 9.80 12.06
N GLU A 164 -1.62 9.42 10.80
CA GLU A 164 -0.72 9.77 9.68
C GLU A 164 -0.57 11.28 9.50
N LYS A 165 -1.68 12.04 9.49
CA LYS A 165 -1.64 13.52 9.38
C LYS A 165 -0.91 14.21 10.53
N LYS A 166 -0.90 13.60 11.71
CA LYS A 166 -0.16 14.10 12.89
C LYS A 166 1.31 13.67 12.91
N GLY A 167 1.82 13.07 11.82
CA GLY A 167 3.19 12.54 11.75
C GLY A 167 3.40 11.30 12.63
N MET A 168 2.32 10.71 13.13
CA MET A 168 2.30 9.62 14.09
C MET A 168 1.69 8.36 13.48
N GLY A 169 1.89 8.15 12.17
CA GLY A 169 1.30 7.06 11.38
C GLY A 169 1.65 5.65 11.91
N THR A 170 1.54 4.63 11.06
CA THR A 170 1.85 3.21 11.38
C THR A 170 3.19 2.99 12.11
N ALA A 171 4.08 3.99 12.10
CA ALA A 171 5.30 4.14 12.90
C ALA A 171 5.23 3.69 14.38
N LYS A 172 4.07 3.72 15.05
CA LYS A 172 3.93 3.22 16.44
C LYS A 172 3.77 1.71 16.56
N GLU A 173 3.32 1.03 15.51
CA GLU A 173 3.14 -0.41 15.55
C GLU A 173 4.48 -1.10 15.25
N ASP A 174 4.87 -2.03 16.11
CA ASP A 174 6.03 -2.90 15.91
C ASP A 174 5.51 -4.30 15.57
N PRO A 175 5.52 -4.72 14.29
CA PRO A 175 4.95 -6.00 13.89
C PRO A 175 5.54 -7.21 14.63
N THR A 176 6.79 -7.09 15.11
CA THR A 176 7.53 -8.17 15.76
C THR A 176 7.05 -8.47 17.18
N LYS A 177 6.33 -7.52 17.79
CA LYS A 177 5.70 -7.68 19.12
C LYS A 177 4.32 -8.30 19.06
N ILE A 178 3.72 -8.38 17.87
CA ILE A 178 2.40 -8.98 17.64
C ILE A 178 2.56 -10.49 17.48
N LYS A 179 1.69 -11.28 18.11
CA LYS A 179 1.69 -12.76 17.99
C LYS A 179 0.69 -13.28 16.96
N GLY A 180 -0.25 -12.45 16.52
CA GLY A 180 -1.31 -12.83 15.58
C GLY A 180 -2.47 -11.85 15.60
N SER A 181 -3.36 -11.98 14.62
CA SER A 181 -4.55 -11.15 14.48
C SER A 181 -5.83 -11.91 14.88
N ARG A 182 -6.79 -11.16 15.44
CA ARG A 182 -8.16 -11.64 15.69
C ARG A 182 -9.03 -11.60 14.42
N PHE A 183 -8.68 -10.76 13.45
CA PHE A 183 -9.49 -10.46 12.27
C PHE A 183 -8.98 -11.14 11.00
N TRP A 184 -7.78 -11.72 11.04
CA TRP A 184 -7.22 -12.46 9.90
C TRP A 184 -6.26 -13.56 10.36
N ALA A 185 -5.99 -14.52 9.49
CA ALA A 185 -4.91 -15.49 9.63
C ALA A 185 -4.15 -15.61 8.31
N LEU A 186 -2.81 -15.64 8.39
CA LEU A 186 -1.98 -16.04 7.26
C LEU A 186 -2.11 -17.56 7.05
N LEU A 187 -1.93 -17.97 5.81
CA LEU A 187 -1.99 -19.37 5.40
C LEU A 187 -0.63 -19.72 4.76
N PRO A 188 0.30 -20.35 5.51
CA PRO A 188 1.60 -20.72 4.98
C PRO A 188 1.44 -21.66 3.78
N ALA A 189 2.01 -21.25 2.64
CA ALA A 189 2.13 -22.09 1.47
C ALA A 189 3.41 -22.97 1.56
N TYR A 190 3.65 -23.80 0.54
CA TYR A 190 4.88 -24.57 0.45
C TYR A 190 6.12 -23.64 0.47
N GLY A 191 7.17 -24.02 1.20
CA GLY A 191 8.35 -23.19 1.41
C GLY A 191 8.20 -22.10 2.48
N GLN A 192 7.00 -21.97 3.09
CA GLN A 192 6.71 -21.01 4.16
C GLN A 192 6.43 -21.72 5.48
N ALA A 193 6.86 -21.12 6.58
CA ALA A 193 6.54 -21.56 7.93
C ALA A 193 6.30 -20.35 8.84
N PHE A 194 5.65 -20.56 9.98
CA PHE A 194 5.57 -19.53 11.02
C PHE A 194 6.81 -19.52 11.91
N GLU A 195 7.24 -18.33 12.33
CA GLU A 195 8.13 -18.23 13.48
C GLU A 195 7.42 -18.77 14.73
N PRO A 196 8.08 -19.60 15.57
CA PRO A 196 7.44 -20.18 16.74
C PRO A 196 6.80 -19.14 17.66
N GLY A 197 5.49 -19.29 17.89
CA GLY A 197 4.71 -18.38 18.74
C GLY A 197 4.13 -17.15 18.04
N HIS A 198 4.37 -16.98 16.73
CA HIS A 198 3.92 -15.84 15.95
C HIS A 198 3.17 -16.26 14.67
N LYS A 199 1.84 -16.11 14.67
CA LYS A 199 0.96 -16.41 13.52
C LYS A 199 0.91 -15.30 12.46
N ASN A 200 1.64 -14.22 12.68
CA ASN A 200 1.78 -13.08 11.78
C ASN A 200 3.17 -12.98 11.13
N TRP A 201 4.06 -13.94 11.43
CA TRP A 201 5.46 -13.92 11.01
C TRP A 201 5.76 -15.12 10.13
N LEU A 202 5.91 -14.88 8.83
CA LEU A 202 6.33 -15.89 7.86
C LEU A 202 7.84 -15.94 7.76
N VAL A 203 8.39 -17.16 7.80
CA VAL A 203 9.77 -17.50 7.50
C VAL A 203 9.77 -18.30 6.21
N ILE A 204 10.39 -17.74 5.18
CA ILE A 204 10.28 -18.21 3.80
C ILE A 204 11.65 -18.65 3.31
N ASN A 205 11.74 -19.87 2.80
CA ASN A 205 12.93 -20.34 2.09
C ASN A 205 12.88 -19.86 0.64
N ILE A 206 13.56 -18.75 0.34
CA ILE A 206 13.56 -18.17 -1.01
C ILE A 206 14.32 -19.01 -2.05
N SER A 207 15.16 -19.95 -1.59
CA SER A 207 15.88 -20.89 -2.46
C SER A 207 15.05 -22.13 -2.81
N ASP A 208 13.81 -22.23 -2.31
CA ASP A 208 12.89 -23.31 -2.67
C ASP A 208 12.53 -23.27 -4.16
N GLU A 209 12.49 -24.44 -4.80
CA GLU A 209 12.22 -24.57 -6.24
C GLU A 209 10.88 -23.95 -6.65
N THR A 210 9.91 -23.85 -5.74
CA THR A 210 8.61 -23.23 -6.02
C THR A 210 8.69 -21.74 -6.37
N TYR A 211 9.72 -21.04 -5.89
CA TYR A 211 9.94 -19.62 -6.15
C TYR A 211 10.92 -19.36 -7.29
N GLN A 212 11.68 -20.37 -7.69
CA GLN A 212 12.68 -20.26 -8.77
C GLN A 212 12.08 -20.47 -10.17
N ARG A 213 10.85 -20.98 -10.26
CA ARG A 213 10.18 -21.19 -11.55
C ARG A 213 9.61 -19.87 -12.08
N PRO A 214 9.71 -19.58 -13.39
CA PRO A 214 8.93 -18.52 -13.99
C PRO A 214 7.44 -18.81 -13.79
N GLU A 215 6.68 -17.78 -13.38
CA GLU A 215 5.28 -17.89 -13.01
C GLU A 215 4.46 -18.63 -14.11
N ILE A 216 3.99 -19.85 -13.80
CA ILE A 216 2.98 -20.52 -14.63
C ILE A 216 1.66 -19.79 -14.35
N LYS A 217 1.14 -19.05 -15.33
CA LYS A 217 -0.19 -18.44 -15.25
C LYS A 217 -1.18 -19.48 -14.71
N LYS A 218 -1.77 -19.21 -13.55
CA LYS A 218 -2.71 -20.13 -12.90
C LYS A 218 -3.90 -20.44 -13.84
N PRO A 219 -4.34 -21.70 -13.91
CA PRO A 219 -5.60 -22.04 -14.56
C PRO A 219 -6.77 -21.47 -13.74
N ASP A 220 -7.70 -20.90 -14.48
CA ASP A 220 -8.95 -20.28 -14.03
C ASP A 220 -9.82 -21.32 -13.30
N ILE A 221 -10.03 -21.16 -11.99
CA ILE A 221 -10.92 -22.04 -11.19
C ILE A 221 -11.94 -21.17 -10.45
N SER A 222 -13.10 -21.07 -11.10
CA SER A 222 -14.45 -20.73 -10.64
C SER A 222 -14.63 -19.50 -9.75
N GLU A 223 -14.61 -18.33 -10.39
CA GLU A 223 -15.26 -17.10 -9.95
C GLU A 223 -16.80 -17.08 -10.19
N SER A 224 -17.51 -18.21 -10.14
CA SER A 224 -18.91 -18.22 -10.62
C SER A 224 -19.90 -17.47 -9.72
N ASP A 225 -19.60 -17.26 -8.43
CA ASP A 225 -20.62 -16.76 -7.50
C ASP A 225 -20.37 -15.33 -6.99
N LYS A 226 -19.24 -14.71 -7.39
CA LYS A 226 -18.92 -13.30 -7.09
C LYS A 226 -18.69 -12.46 -8.34
N SER A 227 -18.36 -13.08 -9.49
CA SER A 227 -18.05 -12.31 -10.69
C SER A 227 -19.27 -11.66 -11.31
N ASP A 228 -20.50 -12.14 -11.10
CA ASP A 228 -21.69 -11.52 -11.71
C ASP A 228 -21.97 -10.10 -11.19
N PHE A 229 -21.72 -9.84 -9.90
CA PHE A 229 -21.83 -8.49 -9.32
C PHE A 229 -20.70 -7.56 -9.78
N TYR A 230 -19.46 -8.06 -9.80
CA TYR A 230 -18.27 -7.28 -10.20
C TYR A 230 -18.16 -7.05 -11.71
N ASN A 231 -18.62 -8.00 -12.53
CA ASN A 231 -18.68 -7.87 -13.98
C ASN A 231 -19.79 -6.89 -14.40
N GLN A 232 -20.88 -6.79 -13.63
CA GLN A 232 -21.88 -5.72 -13.85
C GLN A 232 -21.33 -4.32 -13.54
N LEU A 233 -20.50 -4.16 -12.51
CA LEU A 233 -19.83 -2.88 -12.18
C LEU A 233 -18.83 -2.46 -13.26
N GLN A 234 -18.00 -3.38 -13.74
CA GLN A 234 -17.05 -3.13 -14.85
C GLN A 234 -17.75 -2.78 -16.17
N LYS A 235 -18.91 -3.39 -16.44
CA LYS A 235 -19.69 -3.15 -17.66
C LYS A 235 -20.39 -1.80 -17.65
N LYS A 236 -20.69 -1.23 -16.48
CA LYS A 236 -21.22 0.14 -16.34
C LYS A 236 -20.14 1.22 -16.42
N GLU A 237 -18.92 0.96 -15.95
CA GLU A 237 -17.81 1.93 -16.05
C GLU A 237 -17.19 2.04 -17.46
N LYS A 238 -17.10 0.92 -18.23
CA LYS A 238 -16.55 0.95 -19.61
C LYS A 238 -17.43 1.67 -20.63
N VAL A 239 -18.70 1.93 -20.32
CA VAL A 239 -19.58 2.73 -21.17
C VAL A 239 -19.33 4.25 -21.00
N GLY A 240 -18.67 4.65 -19.90
CA GLY A 240 -18.40 6.06 -19.59
C GLY A 240 -17.05 6.61 -20.06
N SER A 241 -16.15 5.78 -20.60
CA SER A 241 -14.75 6.17 -20.87
C SER A 241 -14.36 6.32 -22.35
N ASN A 242 -15.29 6.15 -23.30
CA ASN A 242 -14.99 6.27 -24.73
C ASN A 242 -15.73 7.43 -25.42
N ILE A 243 -15.44 8.70 -25.09
CA ILE A 243 -15.59 9.82 -26.05
C ILE A 243 -14.58 10.94 -25.75
N HIS A 244 -13.46 10.92 -26.48
CA HIS A 244 -12.73 12.05 -27.11
C HIS A 244 -11.51 11.39 -27.79
N SER A 245 -11.53 11.10 -29.09
CA SER A 245 -11.24 12.09 -30.13
C SER A 245 -11.63 11.53 -31.50
N SER A 246 -12.51 12.23 -32.23
CA SER A 246 -12.36 12.46 -33.67
C SER A 246 -13.36 13.52 -34.11
N SER A 247 -12.81 14.52 -34.81
CA SER A 247 -13.52 15.58 -35.52
C SER A 247 -14.29 15.00 -36.70
N GLY A 248 -15.53 15.46 -36.90
CA GLY A 248 -16.34 15.12 -38.07
C GLY A 248 -17.73 15.74 -37.97
N TYR A 249 -17.97 16.79 -38.77
CA TYR A 249 -19.27 17.43 -38.94
C TYR A 249 -20.28 16.50 -39.60
N GLN A 250 -21.49 16.38 -39.03
CA GLN A 250 -22.73 16.21 -39.80
C GLN A 250 -23.96 16.48 -38.90
N GLN A 251 -24.84 17.38 -39.38
CA GLN A 251 -26.14 17.69 -38.79
C GLN A 251 -27.15 16.58 -39.08
N VAL A 252 -27.97 16.17 -38.11
CA VAL A 252 -29.40 15.80 -38.29
C VAL A 252 -30.19 15.96 -36.97
N GLU A 253 -31.28 16.74 -37.03
CA GLU A 253 -32.57 16.86 -36.28
C GLU A 253 -32.82 16.26 -34.86
N PRO A 254 -33.79 16.83 -34.08
CA PRO A 254 -33.92 16.67 -32.64
C PRO A 254 -34.93 15.59 -32.21
N GLY A 255 -34.52 14.67 -31.35
CA GLY A 255 -35.45 13.69 -30.77
C GLY A 255 -34.79 12.82 -29.70
N ALA A 256 -35.17 13.05 -28.45
CA ALA A 256 -35.09 12.17 -27.29
C ALA A 256 -33.93 11.15 -27.22
N ASN A 257 -32.92 11.46 -26.40
CA ASN A 257 -32.30 10.48 -25.48
C ASN A 257 -31.43 11.23 -24.46
N VAL A 258 -32.01 11.52 -23.29
CA VAL A 258 -31.26 11.92 -22.09
C VAL A 258 -30.57 10.66 -21.59
N VAL A 259 -29.39 10.36 -22.14
CA VAL A 259 -28.50 9.34 -21.57
C VAL A 259 -27.94 9.94 -20.29
N GLN A 260 -28.50 9.53 -19.14
CA GLN A 260 -27.96 9.84 -17.82
C GLN A 260 -26.50 9.39 -17.78
N ARG A 261 -25.57 10.35 -17.79
CA ARG A 261 -24.21 10.09 -17.30
C ARG A 261 -24.37 9.74 -15.82
N GLU A 262 -24.23 8.47 -15.47
CA GLU A 262 -24.14 8.07 -14.07
C GLU A 262 -22.97 8.83 -13.42
N SER A 263 -23.29 9.60 -12.38
CA SER A 263 -22.31 10.43 -11.69
C SER A 263 -21.26 9.56 -11.00
N LYS A 264 -19.98 9.87 -11.23
CA LYS A 264 -18.84 9.16 -10.62
C LYS A 264 -18.89 9.21 -9.09
N ILE A 265 -19.41 10.28 -8.49
CA ILE A 265 -19.51 10.39 -7.03
C ILE A 265 -20.69 9.59 -6.48
N LYS A 266 -21.82 9.56 -7.21
CA LYS A 266 -22.98 8.72 -6.88
C LYS A 266 -22.61 7.25 -6.79
N ALA A 267 -21.92 6.71 -7.79
CA ALA A 267 -21.48 5.32 -7.79
C ALA A 267 -20.60 4.99 -6.57
N LYS A 268 -19.69 5.90 -6.20
CA LYS A 268 -18.80 5.73 -5.03
C LYS A 268 -19.55 5.76 -3.71
N LEU A 269 -20.57 6.62 -3.56
CA LEU A 269 -21.38 6.69 -2.34
C LEU A 269 -22.25 5.44 -2.14
N LEU A 270 -22.75 4.86 -3.23
CA LEU A 270 -23.48 3.59 -3.19
C LEU A 270 -22.59 2.46 -2.66
N ILE A 271 -21.39 2.30 -3.23
CA ILE A 271 -20.41 1.29 -2.76
C ILE A 271 -20.07 1.51 -1.29
N LEU A 272 -19.85 2.77 -0.88
CA LEU A 272 -19.52 3.07 0.51
C LEU A 272 -20.64 2.67 1.48
N ARG A 273 -21.91 2.87 1.08
CA ARG A 273 -23.08 2.45 1.86
C ARG A 273 -23.21 0.93 1.92
N GLU A 274 -22.96 0.22 0.81
CA GLU A 274 -22.94 -1.24 0.79
C GLU A 274 -21.88 -1.79 1.76
N LEU A 275 -20.66 -1.24 1.75
CA LEU A 275 -19.60 -1.65 2.68
C LEU A 275 -19.97 -1.42 4.15
N LEU A 276 -20.70 -0.36 4.47
CA LEU A 276 -21.23 -0.14 5.83
C LEU A 276 -22.29 -1.17 6.18
N ASN A 277 -23.25 -1.41 5.27
CA ASN A 277 -24.34 -2.37 5.48
C ASN A 277 -23.83 -3.81 5.66
N ASP A 278 -22.77 -4.18 4.94
CA ASP A 278 -22.10 -5.47 5.06
C ASP A 278 -21.24 -5.60 6.33
N GLY A 279 -21.19 -4.56 7.17
CA GLY A 279 -20.38 -4.52 8.39
C GLY A 279 -18.87 -4.50 8.13
N ILE A 280 -18.46 -4.16 6.91
CA ILE A 280 -17.06 -4.09 6.48
C ILE A 280 -16.41 -2.79 6.97
N LEU A 281 -17.19 -1.71 7.01
CA LEU A 281 -16.78 -0.42 7.57
C LEU A 281 -17.56 -0.12 8.85
N LEU A 282 -16.93 0.62 9.76
CA LEU A 282 -17.61 1.22 10.90
C LEU A 282 -18.29 2.52 10.46
N GLN A 283 -19.29 2.97 11.24
CA GLN A 283 -20.04 4.20 10.96
C GLN A 283 -19.12 5.43 10.84
N GLU A 284 -18.11 5.51 11.72
CA GLU A 284 -17.15 6.61 11.73
C GLU A 284 -16.29 6.64 10.45
N ASP A 285 -15.91 5.46 9.95
CA ASP A 285 -15.14 5.32 8.71
C ASP A 285 -15.99 5.66 7.49
N TYR A 286 -17.27 5.27 7.51
CA TYR A 286 -18.25 5.64 6.49
C TYR A 286 -18.42 7.16 6.42
N ASP A 287 -18.71 7.83 7.54
CA ASP A 287 -18.99 9.26 7.57
C ASP A 287 -17.78 10.08 7.11
N TYR A 288 -16.58 9.69 7.54
CA TYR A 288 -15.35 10.33 7.08
C TYR A 288 -15.13 10.17 5.57
N LYS A 289 -15.29 8.95 5.03
CA LYS A 289 -15.08 8.68 3.60
C LYS A 289 -16.14 9.37 2.74
N LYS A 290 -17.38 9.43 3.22
CA LYS A 290 -18.48 10.18 2.60
C LYS A 290 -18.14 11.67 2.53
N GLU A 291 -17.65 12.26 3.61
CA GLU A 291 -17.25 13.67 3.61
C GLU A 291 -16.09 13.95 2.64
N MET A 292 -15.07 13.08 2.62
CA MET A 292 -13.95 13.17 1.67
C MET A 292 -14.41 13.10 0.21
N LEU A 293 -15.39 12.24 -0.09
CA LEU A 293 -16.01 12.13 -1.42
C LEU A 293 -16.73 13.42 -1.79
N LEU A 294 -17.52 13.99 -0.90
CA LEU A 294 -18.23 15.24 -1.16
C LEU A 294 -17.28 16.43 -1.32
N ASN A 295 -16.15 16.42 -0.61
CA ASN A 295 -15.18 17.50 -0.69
C ASN A 295 -14.33 17.46 -1.95
N ASN A 296 -13.82 16.28 -2.33
CA ASN A 296 -12.85 16.17 -3.43
C ASN A 296 -13.43 15.56 -4.72
N GLY A 297 -14.53 14.82 -4.60
CA GLY A 297 -15.10 14.00 -5.67
C GLY A 297 -15.87 14.77 -6.74
N MET A 298 -15.97 16.10 -6.61
CA MET A 298 -16.63 16.97 -7.59
C MET A 298 -15.72 18.10 -8.09
N ASN A 299 -14.42 18.09 -7.78
CA ASN A 299 -13.49 19.18 -8.10
C ASN A 299 -13.31 19.41 -9.61
N ASP A 300 -13.68 18.44 -10.44
CA ASP A 300 -13.69 18.50 -11.90
C ASP A 300 -14.95 19.17 -12.49
N MET A 301 -15.91 19.54 -11.66
CA MET A 301 -17.19 20.16 -12.07
C MET A 301 -17.22 21.65 -11.73
N ASP A 302 -17.96 22.43 -12.52
CA ASP A 302 -18.30 23.81 -12.14
C ASP A 302 -19.26 23.87 -10.94
N ILE A 303 -19.28 25.00 -10.23
CA ILE A 303 -20.07 25.19 -8.99
C ILE A 303 -21.57 24.91 -9.23
N LYS A 304 -22.12 25.28 -10.39
CA LYS A 304 -23.54 25.07 -10.69
C LYS A 304 -23.86 23.57 -10.84
N ASN A 305 -22.97 22.83 -11.49
CA ASN A 305 -23.06 21.39 -11.65
C ASN A 305 -22.82 20.68 -10.31
N GLN A 306 -21.89 21.15 -9.47
CA GLN A 306 -21.69 20.66 -8.10
C GLN A 306 -22.95 20.85 -7.25
N LEU A 307 -23.60 22.03 -7.31
CA LEU A 307 -24.85 22.31 -6.60
C LEU A 307 -26.01 21.43 -7.06
N ARG A 308 -26.09 21.12 -8.37
CA ARG A 308 -27.08 20.18 -8.89
C ARG A 308 -26.80 18.76 -8.39
N GLU A 309 -25.54 18.34 -8.45
CA GLU A 309 -25.10 17.01 -8.04
C GLU A 309 -25.40 16.75 -6.56
N ILE A 310 -25.04 17.65 -5.65
CA ILE A 310 -25.35 17.48 -4.21
C ILE A 310 -26.87 17.39 -3.95
N LYS A 311 -27.69 18.10 -4.73
CA LYS A 311 -29.14 18.07 -4.59
C LYS A 311 -29.70 16.71 -5.04
N ASP A 312 -29.16 16.16 -6.13
CA ASP A 312 -29.56 14.85 -6.63
C ASP A 312 -29.14 13.75 -5.63
N LEU A 313 -27.94 13.82 -5.06
CA LEU A 313 -27.48 12.90 -4.02
C LEU A 313 -28.36 12.93 -2.76
N LEU A 314 -28.83 14.12 -2.35
CA LEU A 314 -29.76 14.27 -1.22
C LEU A 314 -31.11 13.62 -1.53
N LYS A 315 -31.66 13.89 -2.72
CA LYS A 315 -32.93 13.33 -3.16
C LYS A 315 -32.91 11.80 -3.20
N GLU A 316 -31.76 11.22 -3.55
CA GLU A 316 -31.54 9.78 -3.58
C GLU A 316 -31.18 9.19 -2.20
N GLY A 317 -31.11 10.03 -1.16
CA GLY A 317 -30.80 9.63 0.20
C GLY A 317 -29.39 9.11 0.38
N LEU A 318 -28.44 9.46 -0.51
CA LEU A 318 -27.03 9.07 -0.41
C LEU A 318 -26.24 9.97 0.54
N ILE A 319 -26.75 11.18 0.79
CA ILE A 319 -26.23 12.13 1.77
C ILE A 319 -27.36 12.65 2.66
N THR A 320 -27.02 13.21 3.82
CA THR A 320 -28.01 13.80 4.73
C THR A 320 -28.28 15.27 4.41
N GLU A 321 -29.34 15.83 5.01
CA GLU A 321 -29.64 17.27 4.91
C GLU A 321 -28.50 18.13 5.48
N GLU A 322 -27.82 17.67 6.54
CA GLU A 322 -26.65 18.34 7.10
C GLU A 322 -25.47 18.32 6.11
N ASP A 323 -25.23 17.20 5.43
CA ASP A 323 -24.18 17.08 4.41
C ASP A 323 -24.45 18.02 3.22
N HIS A 324 -25.69 18.04 2.73
CA HIS A 324 -26.11 18.93 1.65
C HIS A 324 -25.96 20.40 2.05
N SER A 325 -26.44 20.78 3.24
CA SER A 325 -26.39 22.16 3.73
C SER A 325 -24.95 22.63 3.94
N ARG A 326 -24.09 21.78 4.53
CA ARG A 326 -22.67 22.06 4.75
C ARG A 326 -21.94 22.27 3.42
N LYS A 327 -22.11 21.36 2.47
CA LYS A 327 -21.44 21.46 1.16
C LYS A 327 -21.98 22.63 0.34
N LYS A 328 -23.30 22.84 0.30
CA LYS A 328 -23.92 23.99 -0.38
C LYS A 328 -23.36 25.30 0.14
N LYS A 329 -23.27 25.46 1.46
CA LYS A 329 -22.67 26.66 2.07
C LYS A 329 -21.22 26.84 1.63
N ALA A 330 -20.40 25.80 1.73
CA ALA A 330 -18.99 25.86 1.31
C ALA A 330 -18.81 26.22 -0.18
N LEU A 331 -19.72 25.77 -1.06
CA LEU A 331 -19.69 26.11 -2.48
C LEU A 331 -20.13 27.55 -2.76
N LEU A 332 -21.07 28.08 -1.99
CA LEU A 332 -21.54 29.46 -2.12
C LEU A 332 -20.55 30.46 -1.51
N ASP A 333 -19.81 30.06 -0.47
CA ASP A 333 -18.74 30.87 0.13
C ASP A 333 -17.51 31.03 -0.81
N LEU A 334 -17.40 30.20 -1.86
CA LEU A 334 -16.37 30.30 -2.91
C LEU A 334 -16.75 31.25 -4.06
N PHE A 335 -17.99 31.74 -4.08
CA PHE A 335 -18.55 32.63 -5.09
C PHE A 335 -18.59 34.06 -4.57
#